data_AF-A0A944ALV4-F1
#
_entry.id   AF-A0A944ALV4-F1
#
_cell.length_a   1.000
_cell.length_b   1.000
_cell.length_c   1.000
_cell.angle_alpha   90.00
_cell.angle_beta   90.00
_cell.angle_gamma   90.00
#
_symmetry.space_group_name_H-M   'P 1'
#
loop_
_entity.id
_entity.type
_entity.pdbx_description
1 polymer ?
#
loop_
_entity_poly.entity_id
_entity_poly.type
_entity_poly.pdbx_seq_one_letter_code
_entity_poly.pdbx_strand_id
1 'polypeptide(L)'
;MRKRFNIGDEPYWEQVKMSINLVPFRTIYGSLYSIIHRTIPYLIPHEIISLLGNFALFMPFGYFIPRLFEKYRVFIKFILFTFVVLLSIETLQVLTIRGCFDVDDIILNLAGAVIGFFIARKVKSRKRRDAAS
;
A
#
# COMPACT_ATOMS: atom_id res chain seq x y z
N MET A 1 42.49 0.27 16.40
CA MET A 1 41.33 -0.65 16.45
C MET A 1 40.29 -0.13 15.45
N ARG A 2 40.30 -0.62 14.20
CA ARG A 2 39.29 -0.25 13.18
C ARG A 2 37.98 -0.91 13.56
N LYS A 3 36.91 -0.14 13.82
CA LYS A 3 35.55 -0.66 13.86
C LYS A 3 35.25 -1.19 12.45
N ARG A 4 35.29 -2.51 12.27
CA ARG A 4 34.72 -3.14 11.08
C ARG A 4 33.24 -2.75 11.08
N PHE A 5 32.81 -2.02 10.04
CA PHE A 5 31.41 -1.91 9.71
C PHE A 5 30.93 -3.32 9.37
N ASN A 6 30.36 -3.99 10.37
CA ASN A 6 29.83 -5.33 10.31
C ASN A 6 28.45 -5.25 9.64
N ILE A 7 28.45 -5.12 8.31
CA ILE A 7 27.26 -5.20 7.48
C ILE A 7 26.92 -6.70 7.37
N GLY A 8 26.29 -7.28 8.40
CA GLY A 8 25.89 -8.69 8.39
C GLY A 8 25.72 -9.39 9.75
N ASP A 9 26.10 -8.77 10.87
CA ASP A 9 26.12 -9.45 12.18
C ASP A 9 24.88 -9.22 13.04
N GLU A 10 23.91 -8.46 12.54
CA GLU A 10 22.63 -8.27 13.22
C GLU A 10 21.75 -9.51 13.04
N PRO A 11 21.28 -10.15 14.14
CA PRO A 11 20.40 -11.31 14.08
C PRO A 11 19.19 -11.05 13.19
N TYR A 12 18.69 -12.06 12.47
CA TYR A 12 17.48 -11.96 11.62
C TYR A 12 16.33 -11.20 12.31
N TRP A 13 16.10 -11.49 13.60
CA TRP A 13 15.06 -10.86 14.38
C TRP A 13 15.27 -9.36 14.64
N GLU A 14 16.51 -8.88 14.71
CA GLU A 14 16.80 -7.45 14.81
C GLU A 14 16.53 -6.75 13.48
N GLN A 15 16.86 -7.37 12.35
CA GLN A 15 16.51 -6.86 11.02
C GLN A 15 14.98 -6.73 10.86
N VAL A 16 14.24 -7.77 11.26
CA VAL A 16 12.76 -7.75 11.27
C VAL A 16 12.21 -6.63 12.12
N LYS A 17 12.72 -6.43 13.35
CA LYS A 17 12.26 -5.36 14.24
C LYS A 17 12.50 -3.98 13.66
N MET A 18 13.66 -3.76 13.04
CA MET A 18 14.00 -2.46 12.41
C MET A 18 13.16 -2.17 11.17
N SER A 19 12.63 -3.20 10.51
CA SER A 19 11.77 -3.09 9.33
C SER A 19 10.29 -2.88 9.63
N ILE A 20 9.87 -2.69 10.89
CA ILE A 20 8.46 -2.55 11.26
C ILE A 20 8.15 -1.10 11.67
N ASN A 21 7.26 -0.45 10.91
CA ASN A 21 6.65 0.84 11.24
C ASN A 21 5.15 0.68 11.50
N LEU A 22 4.75 0.80 12.77
CA LEU A 22 3.34 0.72 13.19
C LEU A 22 2.73 2.08 13.52
N VAL A 23 3.51 3.16 13.42
CA VAL A 23 3.03 4.51 13.74
C VAL A 23 2.29 5.04 12.52
N PRO A 24 0.95 5.21 12.59
CA PRO A 24 0.19 5.70 11.46
C PRO A 24 0.57 7.13 11.12
N PHE A 25 0.55 7.40 9.82
CA PHE A 25 0.89 8.63 9.11
C PHE A 25 2.35 9.08 9.25
N ARG A 26 3.21 8.32 9.92
CA ARG A 26 4.61 8.71 10.13
C ARG A 26 5.38 8.84 8.81
N THR A 27 5.24 7.86 7.93
CA THR A 27 5.93 7.83 6.65
C THR A 27 5.28 8.80 5.67
N ILE A 28 3.93 8.86 5.66
CA ILE A 28 3.19 9.84 4.83
C ILE A 28 3.61 11.27 5.16
N TYR A 29 3.64 11.66 6.44
CA TYR A 29 4.07 13.00 6.82
C TYR A 29 5.55 13.24 6.52
N GLY A 30 6.42 12.25 6.73
CA GLY A 30 7.84 12.36 6.39
C GLY A 30 8.06 12.62 4.91
N SER A 31 7.43 11.82 4.05
CA SER A 31 7.47 11.96 2.59
C SER A 31 6.92 13.32 2.15
N LEU A 32 5.75 13.73 2.65
CA LEU A 32 5.14 15.03 2.32
C LEU A 32 6.02 16.20 2.76
N TYR A 33 6.56 16.14 3.98
CA TYR A 33 7.45 17.17 4.50
C TYR A 33 8.70 17.30 3.63
N SER A 34 9.33 16.19 3.26
CA SER A 34 10.51 16.13 2.40
C SER A 34 10.23 16.73 1.01
N ILE A 35 9.07 16.42 0.42
CA ILE A 35 8.63 16.96 -0.88
C ILE A 35 8.40 18.47 -0.81
N ILE A 36 7.67 18.95 0.20
CA ILE A 36 7.27 20.36 0.32
C ILE A 36 8.48 21.24 0.65
N HIS A 37 9.30 20.84 1.63
CA HIS A 37 10.42 21.63 2.11
C HIS A 37 11.70 21.43 1.29
N ARG A 38 11.66 20.52 0.30
CA ARG A 38 12.80 20.15 -0.55
C ARG A 38 14.06 19.87 0.26
N THR A 39 13.90 19.24 1.44
CA THR A 39 15.00 18.99 2.38
C THR A 39 16.11 18.20 1.72
N ILE A 40 15.72 17.20 0.91
CA ILE A 40 16.62 16.37 0.14
C ILE A 40 16.12 16.22 -1.30
N PRO A 41 16.49 17.14 -2.22
CA PRO A 41 15.91 17.20 -3.56
C PRO A 41 16.08 15.91 -4.39
N TYR A 42 17.17 15.19 -4.17
CA TYR A 42 17.48 13.94 -4.89
C TYR A 42 16.58 12.77 -4.49
N LEU A 43 15.94 12.81 -3.30
CA LEU A 43 15.03 11.75 -2.85
C LEU A 43 13.57 12.03 -3.21
N ILE A 44 13.22 13.26 -3.62
CA ILE A 44 11.83 13.65 -3.94
C ILE A 44 11.14 12.68 -4.93
N PRO A 45 11.77 12.25 -6.04
CA PRO A 45 11.12 11.31 -6.95
C PRO A 45 10.78 9.97 -6.28
N HIS A 46 11.66 9.49 -5.40
CA HIS A 46 11.45 8.26 -4.65
C HIS A 46 10.27 8.40 -3.68
N GLU A 47 10.18 9.50 -2.94
CA GLU A 47 9.05 9.79 -2.03
C GLU A 47 7.71 9.83 -2.78
N ILE A 48 7.69 10.45 -3.95
CA ILE A 48 6.49 10.52 -4.81
C ILE A 48 6.11 9.12 -5.30
N ILE A 49 7.08 8.34 -5.77
CA ILE A 49 6.82 6.96 -6.24
C ILE A 49 6.34 6.07 -5.10
N SER A 50 6.85 6.24 -3.89
CA SER A 50 6.38 5.49 -2.72
C SER A 50 4.91 5.79 -2.43
N LEU A 51 4.57 7.07 -2.25
CA LEU A 51 3.20 7.48 -1.93
C LEU A 51 2.20 7.15 -3.05
N LEU A 52 2.51 7.55 -4.29
CA LEU A 52 1.63 7.32 -5.43
C LEU A 52 1.65 5.87 -5.88
N GLY A 53 2.77 5.18 -5.77
CA GLY A 53 2.92 3.77 -6.13
C GLY A 53 2.05 2.90 -5.25
N ASN A 54 2.14 3.04 -3.91
CA ASN A 54 1.29 2.29 -2.99
C ASN A 54 -0.19 2.63 -3.22
N PHE A 55 -0.53 3.89 -3.40
CA PHE A 55 -1.90 4.25 -3.74
C PHE A 55 -2.40 3.67 -5.09
N ALA A 56 -1.59 3.72 -6.15
CA ALA A 56 -2.01 3.29 -7.48
C ALA A 56 -2.00 1.76 -7.66
N LEU A 57 -1.11 1.05 -6.98
CA LEU A 57 -0.87 -0.39 -7.14
C LEU A 57 -2.14 -1.21 -6.91
N PHE A 58 -2.97 -0.81 -5.95
CA PHE A 58 -4.18 -1.53 -5.58
C PHE A 58 -5.47 -1.03 -6.25
N MET A 59 -5.42 0.02 -7.08
CA MET A 59 -6.60 0.43 -7.85
C MET A 59 -7.09 -0.65 -8.83
N PRO A 60 -6.23 -1.31 -9.63
CA PRO A 60 -6.66 -2.39 -10.50
C PRO A 60 -7.27 -3.55 -9.69
N PHE A 61 -6.64 -3.92 -8.57
CA PHE A 61 -7.17 -4.93 -7.66
C PHE A 61 -8.59 -4.57 -7.21
N GLY A 62 -8.80 -3.35 -6.72
CA GLY A 62 -10.12 -2.87 -6.31
C GLY A 62 -11.15 -2.84 -7.44
N TYR A 63 -10.73 -2.57 -8.67
CA TYR A 63 -11.59 -2.60 -9.84
C TYR A 63 -12.03 -4.02 -10.23
N PHE A 64 -11.11 -4.99 -10.21
CA PHE A 64 -11.37 -6.34 -10.70
C PHE A 64 -12.07 -7.24 -9.68
N ILE A 65 -11.70 -7.17 -8.40
CA ILE A 65 -12.25 -8.06 -7.35
C ILE A 65 -13.79 -8.13 -7.30
N PRO A 66 -14.55 -7.02 -7.24
CA PRO A 66 -16.02 -7.08 -7.23
C PRO A 66 -16.64 -7.54 -8.56
N ARG A 67 -15.86 -7.55 -9.65
CA ARG A 67 -16.30 -8.02 -10.97
C ARG A 67 -16.10 -9.51 -11.13
N LEU A 68 -14.97 -10.02 -10.65
CA LEU A 68 -14.62 -11.44 -10.67
C LEU A 68 -15.44 -12.24 -9.64
N PHE A 69 -15.66 -11.67 -8.45
CA PHE A 69 -16.30 -12.38 -7.35
C PHE A 69 -17.53 -11.63 -6.83
N GLU A 70 -18.69 -12.25 -6.94
CA GLU A 70 -19.95 -11.62 -6.53
C GLU A 70 -20.01 -11.32 -5.04
N LYS A 71 -19.40 -12.19 -4.21
CA LYS A 71 -19.33 -12.05 -2.76
C LYS A 71 -18.65 -10.74 -2.30
N TYR A 72 -17.73 -10.21 -3.10
CA TYR A 72 -17.01 -8.97 -2.80
C TYR A 72 -17.64 -7.73 -3.46
N ARG A 73 -18.88 -7.82 -3.96
CA ARG A 73 -19.65 -6.63 -4.38
C ARG A 73 -20.20 -5.83 -3.20
N VAL A 74 -20.24 -6.45 -2.02
CA VAL A 74 -20.60 -5.79 -0.75
C VAL A 74 -19.36 -5.06 -0.23
N PHE A 75 -19.47 -3.75 -0.02
CA PHE A 75 -18.34 -2.90 0.33
C PHE A 75 -17.58 -3.39 1.57
N ILE A 76 -18.27 -3.73 2.67
CA ILE A 76 -17.63 -4.24 3.88
C ILE A 76 -16.87 -5.55 3.63
N LYS A 77 -17.45 -6.48 2.86
CA LYS A 77 -16.77 -7.75 2.51
C LYS A 77 -15.52 -7.50 1.67
N PHE A 78 -15.58 -6.53 0.76
CA PHE A 78 -14.45 -6.10 -0.04
C PHE A 78 -13.33 -5.47 0.80
N ILE A 79 -13.67 -4.56 1.72
CA ILE A 79 -12.70 -3.89 2.58
C ILE A 79 -12.01 -4.88 3.51
N LEU A 80 -12.76 -5.76 4.18
CA LEU A 80 -12.17 -6.77 5.06
C LEU A 80 -11.25 -7.72 4.30
N PHE A 81 -11.67 -8.16 3.12
CA PHE A 81 -10.83 -9.02 2.27
C PHE A 81 -9.56 -8.31 1.82
N THR A 82 -9.68 -7.08 1.31
CA THR A 82 -8.54 -6.27 0.87
C THR A 82 -7.58 -6.01 2.03
N PHE A 83 -8.10 -5.66 3.21
CA PHE A 83 -7.28 -5.42 4.40
C PHE A 83 -6.46 -6.65 4.78
N VAL A 84 -7.06 -7.85 4.79
CA VAL A 84 -6.34 -9.10 5.08
C VAL A 84 -5.27 -9.39 4.02
N VAL A 85 -5.56 -9.13 2.74
CA VAL A 85 -4.58 -9.27 1.65
C VAL A 85 -3.41 -8.32 1.84
N LEU A 86 -3.66 -7.05 2.15
CA LEU A 86 -2.62 -6.05 2.38
C LEU A 86 -1.76 -6.40 3.59
N LEU A 87 -2.40 -6.75 4.72
CA LEU A 87 -1.70 -7.22 5.91
C LEU A 87 -0.78 -8.42 5.62
N SER A 88 -1.26 -9.36 4.78
CA SER A 88 -0.48 -10.53 4.37
C SER A 88 0.73 -10.13 3.53
N ILE A 89 0.58 -9.16 2.61
CA ILE A 89 1.66 -8.69 1.74
C ILE A 89 2.75 -7.99 2.56
N GLU A 90 2.38 -7.04 3.43
CA GLU A 90 3.32 -6.34 4.32
C GLU A 90 4.07 -7.32 5.24
N THR A 91 3.35 -8.30 5.78
CA THR A 91 3.95 -9.36 6.61
C THR A 91 4.97 -10.17 5.79
N LEU A 92 4.62 -10.55 4.56
CA LEU A 92 5.52 -11.29 3.67
C LEU A 92 6.74 -10.46 3.27
N GLN A 93 6.60 -9.15 3.08
CA GLN A 93 7.73 -8.26 2.74
C GLN A 93 8.77 -8.24 3.84
N VAL A 94 8.36 -8.15 5.11
CA VAL A 94 9.29 -8.21 6.26
C VAL A 94 9.88 -9.60 6.46
N LEU A 95 9.06 -10.65 6.39
CA LEU A 95 9.55 -12.04 6.54
C LEU A 95 10.56 -12.43 5.45
N THR A 96 10.47 -11.81 4.28
CA THR A 96 11.40 -12.05 3.17
C THR A 96 12.54 -11.04 3.10
N ILE A 97 12.62 -10.10 4.05
CA ILE A 97 13.65 -9.04 4.11
C ILE A 97 13.69 -8.23 2.80
N ARG A 98 12.53 -8.07 2.16
CA ARG A 98 12.39 -7.33 0.88
C ARG A 98 11.84 -5.92 1.07
N GLY A 99 11.33 -5.60 2.26
CA GLY A 99 10.76 -4.30 2.54
C GLY A 99 10.47 -4.11 4.03
N CYS A 100 9.86 -2.97 4.33
CA CYS A 100 9.38 -2.65 5.66
C CYS A 100 7.88 -2.93 5.74
N PHE A 101 7.41 -3.37 6.89
CA PHE A 101 5.99 -3.41 7.22
C PHE A 101 5.62 -1.98 7.58
N ASP A 102 4.84 -1.30 6.73
CA ASP A 102 4.41 0.06 6.99
C ASP A 102 2.88 0.14 7.02
N VAL A 103 2.33 0.56 8.17
CA VAL A 103 0.89 0.84 8.31
C VAL A 103 0.42 1.86 7.28
N ASP A 104 1.26 2.82 6.90
CA ASP A 104 0.93 3.84 5.92
C ASP A 104 0.71 3.26 4.53
N ASP A 105 1.47 2.22 4.18
CA ASP A 105 1.34 1.53 2.90
C ASP A 105 0.02 0.77 2.83
N ILE A 106 -0.40 0.12 3.93
CA ILE A 106 -1.75 -0.47 4.03
C ILE A 106 -2.83 0.58 3.82
N ILE A 107 -2.69 1.76 4.43
CA ILE A 107 -3.67 2.85 4.31
C ILE A 107 -3.75 3.34 2.85
N LEU A 108 -2.61 3.61 2.22
CA LEU A 108 -2.54 4.09 0.83
C LEU A 108 -3.08 3.05 -0.16
N ASN A 109 -2.62 1.80 -0.04
CA ASN A 109 -3.08 0.70 -0.88
C ASN A 109 -4.59 0.47 -0.72
N LEU A 110 -5.12 0.51 0.51
CA LEU A 110 -6.55 0.35 0.77
C LEU A 110 -7.36 1.51 0.17
N ALA A 111 -6.87 2.75 0.27
CA ALA A 111 -7.49 3.91 -0.37
C ALA A 111 -7.55 3.76 -1.90
N GLY A 112 -6.48 3.27 -2.52
CA GLY A 112 -6.44 2.91 -3.94
C GLY A 112 -7.48 1.86 -4.31
N ALA A 113 -7.55 0.78 -3.53
CA ALA A 113 -8.50 -0.30 -3.74
C ALA A 113 -9.96 0.19 -3.65
N VAL A 114 -10.27 1.06 -2.68
CA VAL A 114 -11.59 1.69 -2.52
C VAL A 114 -11.98 2.47 -3.77
N ILE A 115 -11.07 3.27 -4.32
CA ILE A 115 -11.31 4.03 -5.55
C ILE A 115 -11.59 3.08 -6.73
N GLY A 116 -10.77 2.05 -6.90
CA GLY A 116 -10.99 1.01 -7.91
C GLY A 116 -12.37 0.36 -7.80
N PHE A 117 -12.81 0.04 -6.58
CA PHE A 117 -14.13 -0.54 -6.31
C PHE A 117 -15.27 0.38 -6.76
N PHE A 118 -15.20 1.67 -6.43
CA PHE A 118 -16.23 2.64 -6.84
C PHE A 118 -16.24 2.87 -8.35
N ILE A 119 -15.08 2.90 -9.00
CA ILE A 119 -14.98 2.94 -10.47
C ILE A 119 -15.69 1.72 -11.06
N ALA A 120 -15.44 0.52 -10.53
CA ALA A 120 -16.08 -0.70 -11.02
C ALA A 120 -17.61 -0.65 -10.88
N ARG A 121 -18.10 -0.15 -9.74
CA ARG A 121 -19.54 0.02 -9.48
C ARG A 121 -20.17 1.03 -10.44
N LYS A 122 -19.52 2.16 -10.71
CA LYS A 122 -20.01 3.18 -11.66
C LYS A 122 -20.09 2.63 -13.09
N VAL A 123 -19.05 1.92 -13.55
CA VAL A 123 -19.03 1.30 -14.90
C VAL A 123 -20.15 0.26 -15.05
N LYS A 124 -20.39 -0.56 -14.02
CA LYS A 124 -21.49 -1.55 -14.05
C LYS A 124 -22.87 -0.89 -14.10
N SER A 125 -23.05 0.24 -13.41
CA SER A 125 -24.30 1.01 -13.44
C SER A 125 -24.61 1.59 -14.83
N ARG A 126 -23.59 2.13 -15.51
CA ARG A 126 -23.73 2.65 -16.89
C ARG A 126 -24.15 1.57 -17.88
N LYS A 127 -23.45 0.43 -17.90
CA LYS A 127 -23.80 -0.71 -18.78
C LYS A 127 -25.25 -1.18 -18.63
N ARG A 128 -25.83 -1.09 -17.43
CA ARG A 128 -27.24 -1.45 -17.19
C ARG A 128 -28.23 -0.41 -17.74
N ARG A 129 -27.86 0.87 -17.77
CA ARG A 129 -28.68 1.95 -18.34
C ARG A 129 -28.69 1.88 -19.86
N ASP A 130 -27.51 1.69 -20.46
CA ASP A 130 -27.36 1.61 -21.93
C ASP A 130 -28.06 0.38 -22.53
N ALA A 131 -28.16 -0.72 -21.77
CA ALA A 131 -28.89 -1.92 -22.21
C ALA A 131 -30.42 -1.84 -22.01
N ALA A 132 -30.93 -0.77 -21.41
CA ALA A 132 -32.35 -0.58 -21.11
C ALA A 132 -32.98 0.61 -21.88
N SER A 133 -32.21 1.26 -22.77
CA SER A 133 -32.66 2.30 -23.71
C SER A 133 -32.73 1.73 -25.12
#